data_AF-A0A6A6DP21-F1
#
_entry.id   AF-A0A6A6DP21-F1
#
_cell.length_a   1.000
_cell.length_b   1.000
_cell.length_c   1.000
_cell.angle_alpha   90.00
_cell.angle_beta   90.00
_cell.angle_gamma   90.00
#
_symmetry.space_group_name_H-M   'P 1'
#
loop_
_entity.id
_entity.type
_entity.pdbx_description
1 polymer ?
#
loop_
_entity_poly.entity_id
_entity_poly.type
_entity_poly.pdbx_seq_one_letter_code
_entity_poly.pdbx_strand_id
1 'polypeptide(L)'
;MGTGFNQEQNPAVTENMIKVWLFAQPAYWQGLSIDVPLRNCVSLSNNLIDGKVQSILVGGATVPEVLKRRDKWVCEFYDEYDCGDDDKLFSTGDGIYSLQSGGWWAKIHGVKCWVGD
;
A
#
# COMPACT_ATOMS: atom_id res chain seq x y z
N MET A 1 19.29 29.36 17.25
CA MET A 1 19.29 29.10 15.80
C MET A 1 20.27 27.97 15.55
N GLY A 2 19.78 26.85 15.04
CA GLY A 2 20.55 25.60 14.90
C GLY A 2 19.68 24.51 14.29
N THR A 3 19.44 24.68 12.99
CA THR A 3 19.07 23.71 11.94
C THR A 3 18.28 22.46 12.36
N GLY A 4 17.01 22.47 11.96
CA GLY A 4 16.13 21.32 12.04
C GLY A 4 16.69 20.10 11.32
N PHE A 5 16.40 18.94 11.89
CA PHE A 5 16.47 17.67 11.20
C PHE A 5 15.58 17.79 9.96
N ASN A 6 16.19 17.93 8.79
CA ASN A 6 15.53 17.65 7.53
C ASN A 6 15.17 16.17 7.57
N GLN A 7 13.93 15.86 7.96
CA GLN A 7 13.33 14.59 7.59
C GLN A 7 13.47 14.53 6.07
N GLU A 8 14.27 13.57 5.61
CA GLU A 8 14.38 13.22 4.21
C GLU A 8 12.95 13.01 3.70
N GLN A 9 12.44 13.99 2.95
CA GLN A 9 11.09 13.99 2.40
C GLN A 9 11.05 12.91 1.31
N ASN A 10 10.99 11.64 1.70
CA ASN A 10 10.72 10.58 0.73
C ASN A 10 9.22 10.70 0.37
N PRO A 11 8.90 11.26 -0.81
CA PRO A 11 7.52 11.54 -1.17
C PRO A 11 6.71 10.25 -1.22
N ALA A 12 5.45 10.34 -0.81
CA ALA A 12 4.53 9.20 -0.85
C ALA A 12 4.26 8.70 -2.27
N VAL A 13 4.40 9.58 -3.27
CA VAL A 13 4.17 9.29 -4.68
C VAL A 13 5.23 10.01 -5.50
N THR A 14 5.80 9.30 -6.47
CA THR A 14 6.66 9.84 -7.54
C THR A 14 6.16 9.32 -8.89
N GLU A 15 6.83 9.72 -9.98
CA GLU A 15 6.53 9.20 -11.32
C GLU A 15 6.74 7.68 -11.43
N ASN A 16 7.67 7.11 -10.65
CA ASN A 16 8.11 5.72 -10.79
C ASN A 16 7.86 4.83 -9.57
N MET A 17 7.20 5.35 -8.53
CA MET A 17 7.01 4.63 -7.28
C MET A 17 5.86 5.27 -6.49
N ILE A 18 5.10 4.43 -5.79
CA ILE A 18 4.13 4.82 -4.78
C ILE A 18 4.37 4.08 -3.46
N LYS A 19 4.14 4.76 -2.34
CA LYS A 19 4.11 4.14 -1.02
C LYS A 19 2.74 3.53 -0.74
N VAL A 20 2.72 2.33 -0.18
CA VAL A 20 1.50 1.69 0.32
C VAL A 20 1.65 1.43 1.81
N TRP A 21 0.71 1.93 2.60
CA TRP A 21 0.62 1.71 4.04
C TRP A 21 -0.28 0.51 4.33
N LEU A 22 0.27 -0.46 5.04
CA LEU A 22 -0.35 -1.72 5.40
C LEU A 22 -0.51 -1.77 6.91
N PHE A 23 -1.72 -2.03 7.39
CA PHE A 23 -2.07 -1.95 8.81
C PHE A 23 -2.53 -3.31 9.33
N ALA A 24 -2.04 -3.69 10.52
CA ALA A 24 -2.35 -4.99 11.14
C ALA A 24 -3.76 -5.06 11.74
N GLN A 25 -4.46 -3.92 11.77
CA GLN A 25 -5.81 -3.77 12.30
C GLN A 25 -6.67 -2.97 11.32
N PRO A 26 -8.01 -3.05 11.43
CA PRO A 26 -8.92 -2.13 10.74
C PRO A 26 -8.66 -0.67 11.15
N ALA A 27 -9.22 0.26 10.40
CA ALA A 27 -9.18 1.70 10.72
C ALA A 27 -7.77 2.31 10.78
N TYR A 28 -6.81 1.76 10.02
CA TYR A 28 -5.49 2.35 9.80
C TYR A 28 -4.63 2.45 11.08
N TRP A 29 -4.70 1.43 11.94
CA TRP A 29 -3.93 1.38 13.19
C TRP A 29 -2.74 0.43 13.09
N GLN A 30 -1.60 0.83 13.66
CA GLN A 30 -0.35 0.04 13.71
C GLN A 30 0.07 -0.51 12.34
N GLY A 31 0.56 0.38 11.49
CA GLY A 31 0.98 0.03 10.14
C GLY A 31 2.45 0.30 9.85
N LEU A 32 2.89 -0.25 8.73
CA LEU A 32 4.16 0.05 8.08
C LEU A 32 3.90 0.48 6.64
N SER A 33 4.88 1.13 6.01
CA SER A 33 4.82 1.46 4.59
C SER A 33 5.80 0.60 3.79
N ILE A 34 5.39 0.21 2.59
CA ILE A 34 6.29 -0.36 1.57
C ILE A 34 6.40 0.61 0.39
N ASP A 35 7.57 0.61 -0.25
CA ASP A 35 7.78 1.30 -1.52
C ASP A 35 7.44 0.33 -2.66
N VAL A 36 6.52 0.72 -3.54
CA VAL A 36 6.08 -0.08 -4.69
C VAL A 36 6.51 0.61 -5.98
N PRO A 37 7.57 0.13 -6.66
CA PRO A 37 7.99 0.66 -7.94
C PRO A 37 6.95 0.40 -9.04
N LEU A 38 6.89 1.30 -10.03
CA LEU A 38 5.96 1.23 -11.15
C LEU A 38 6.02 -0.14 -11.84
N ARG A 39 4.88 -0.83 -11.88
CA ARG A 39 4.66 -2.13 -12.55
C ARG A 39 5.50 -3.30 -12.01
N ASN A 40 6.22 -3.12 -10.90
CA ASN A 40 6.98 -4.18 -10.27
C ASN A 40 6.17 -4.83 -9.13
N CYS A 41 6.23 -6.15 -9.03
CA CYS A 41 5.67 -6.86 -7.89
C CYS A 41 6.59 -6.68 -6.68
N VAL A 42 5.99 -6.37 -5.53
CA VAL A 42 6.65 -6.33 -4.23
C VAL A 42 6.11 -7.48 -3.38
N SER A 43 6.99 -8.43 -3.06
CA SER A 43 6.71 -9.52 -2.13
C SER A 43 6.75 -9.03 -0.68
N LEU A 44 5.78 -9.45 0.12
CA LEU A 44 5.73 -9.18 1.55
C LEU A 44 6.49 -10.21 2.40
N SER A 45 7.04 -11.27 1.82
CA SER A 45 7.71 -12.38 2.55
C SER A 45 8.73 -11.97 3.62
N ASN A 46 9.42 -10.83 3.42
CA ASN A 46 10.40 -10.29 4.37
C ASN A 46 9.84 -9.19 5.28
N ASN A 47 8.52 -8.99 5.32
CA ASN A 47 7.85 -7.97 6.11
C ASN A 47 7.05 -8.61 7.26
N LEU A 48 7.12 -8.04 8.45
CA LEU A 48 6.40 -8.54 9.63
C LEU A 48 4.87 -8.49 9.50
N ILE A 49 4.37 -7.72 8.53
CA ILE A 49 2.95 -7.53 8.21
C ILE A 49 2.41 -8.58 7.22
N ASP A 50 3.27 -9.43 6.66
CA ASP A 50 2.89 -10.50 5.74
C ASP A 50 1.79 -11.39 6.35
N GLY A 51 0.72 -11.63 5.58
CA GLY A 51 -0.44 -12.39 6.06
C GLY A 51 -1.15 -11.79 7.28
N LYS A 52 -0.97 -10.49 7.57
CA LYS A 52 -1.60 -9.81 8.73
C LYS A 52 -2.32 -8.52 8.37
N VAL A 53 -2.28 -8.12 7.10
CA VAL A 53 -2.92 -6.88 6.64
C VAL A 53 -4.43 -6.95 6.86
N GLN A 54 -4.99 -5.90 7.47
CA GLN A 54 -6.42 -5.75 7.75
C GLN A 54 -7.01 -4.43 7.24
N SER A 55 -6.18 -3.39 7.05
CA SER A 55 -6.57 -2.16 6.35
C SER A 55 -5.38 -1.58 5.58
N ILE A 56 -5.67 -0.71 4.61
CA ILE A 56 -4.68 -0.23 3.62
C ILE A 56 -4.94 1.25 3.30
N LEU A 57 -3.86 2.01 3.11
CA LEU A 57 -3.87 3.31 2.44
C LEU A 57 -2.79 3.35 1.35
N VAL A 58 -3.12 3.85 0.17
CA VAL A 58 -2.23 3.98 -0.97
C VAL A 58 -1.84 5.46 -1.10
N GLY A 59 -0.55 5.75 -1.31
CA GLY A 59 -0.05 7.10 -1.60
C GLY A 59 -0.19 8.14 -0.48
N GLY A 60 -0.60 7.75 0.73
CA GLY A 60 -0.62 8.61 1.91
C GLY A 60 -0.71 7.79 3.20
N ALA A 61 -0.11 8.30 4.28
CA ALA A 61 -0.14 7.69 5.61
C ALA A 61 -1.48 7.89 6.33
N THR A 62 -2.28 8.86 5.86
CA THR A 62 -3.56 9.23 6.46
C THR A 62 -4.66 9.40 5.41
N VAL A 63 -5.92 9.22 5.80
CA VAL A 63 -7.08 9.42 4.91
C VAL A 63 -7.07 10.81 4.25
N PRO A 64 -6.81 11.93 4.96
CA PRO A 64 -6.73 13.24 4.32
C PRO A 64 -5.62 13.37 3.27
N GLU A 65 -4.49 12.68 3.43
CA GLU A 65 -3.43 12.67 2.41
C GLU A 65 -3.86 11.93 1.16
N VAL A 66 -4.47 10.75 1.33
CA VAL A 66 -5.02 9.96 0.21
C VAL A 66 -6.09 10.77 -0.54
N LEU A 67 -7.04 11.39 0.15
CA LEU A 67 -8.11 12.19 -0.47
C LEU A 67 -7.62 13.45 -1.20
N LYS A 68 -6.41 13.93 -0.88
CA LYS A 68 -5.78 15.06 -1.58
C LYS A 68 -5.09 14.63 -2.87
N ARG A 69 -4.86 13.34 -3.09
CA ARG A 69 -4.22 12.85 -4.32
C ARG A 69 -5.07 13.17 -5.55
N ARG A 70 -4.37 13.43 -6.65
CA ARG A 70 -4.94 13.75 -7.98
C ARG A 70 -4.32 12.90 -9.08
N ASP A 71 -3.39 12.03 -8.71
CA ASP A 71 -2.82 11.03 -9.60
C ASP A 71 -3.83 9.89 -9.85
N LYS A 72 -3.48 8.98 -10.75
CA LYS A 72 -4.28 7.81 -11.12
C LYS A 72 -3.64 6.50 -10.67
N TRP A 73 -2.79 6.52 -9.64
CA TRP A 73 -2.16 5.28 -9.20
C TRP A 73 -3.21 4.30 -8.66
N VAL A 74 -3.11 3.06 -9.10
CA VAL A 74 -3.90 1.91 -8.67
C VAL A 74 -2.93 0.83 -8.23
N CYS A 75 -3.27 0.13 -7.14
CA CYS A 75 -2.53 -1.01 -6.64
C CYS A 75 -3.42 -2.26 -6.61
N GLU A 76 -2.88 -3.37 -7.10
CA GLU A 76 -3.40 -4.72 -6.94
C GLU A 76 -2.71 -5.43 -5.78
N PHE A 77 -3.51 -6.23 -5.07
CA PHE A 77 -3.11 -7.02 -3.92
C PHE A 77 -3.39 -8.49 -4.21
N TYR A 78 -2.45 -9.35 -3.83
CA TYR A 78 -2.43 -10.76 -4.23
C TYR A 78 -2.28 -11.68 -3.03
N ASP A 79 -2.86 -12.88 -3.14
CA ASP A 79 -2.64 -14.03 -2.25
C ASP A 79 -1.40 -14.84 -2.64
N GLU A 80 -0.51 -14.25 -3.43
CA GLU A 80 0.80 -14.81 -3.70
C GLU A 80 1.93 -13.80 -3.77
N TYR A 81 3.15 -14.29 -3.58
CA TYR A 81 4.36 -13.48 -3.45
C TYR A 81 4.90 -12.90 -4.77
N ASP A 82 4.49 -13.44 -5.92
CA ASP A 82 5.00 -13.08 -7.24
C ASP A 82 4.02 -12.26 -8.09
N CYS A 83 2.84 -11.94 -7.54
CA CYS A 83 1.76 -11.21 -8.20
C CYS A 83 1.23 -11.93 -9.47
N GLY A 84 1.09 -13.26 -9.42
CA GLY A 84 0.39 -14.04 -10.45
C GLY A 84 -1.07 -13.61 -10.63
N ASP A 85 -1.54 -13.56 -11.88
CA ASP A 85 -2.86 -13.00 -12.23
C ASP A 85 -4.04 -13.79 -11.63
N ASP A 86 -3.89 -15.11 -11.43
CA ASP A 86 -4.93 -15.98 -10.88
C ASP A 86 -5.20 -15.74 -9.38
N ASP A 87 -4.24 -15.13 -8.67
CA ASP A 87 -4.27 -14.91 -7.22
C ASP A 87 -4.58 -13.46 -6.84
N LYS A 88 -5.10 -12.67 -7.80
CA LYS A 88 -5.52 -11.31 -7.53
C LYS A 88 -6.74 -11.29 -6.60
N LEU A 89 -6.59 -10.61 -5.46
CA LEU A 89 -7.66 -10.40 -4.50
C LEU A 89 -8.54 -9.21 -4.89
N PHE A 90 -7.93 -8.03 -5.07
CA PHE A 90 -8.62 -6.78 -5.39
C PHE A 90 -7.64 -5.69 -5.86
N SER A 91 -8.19 -4.59 -6.37
CA SER A 91 -7.46 -3.38 -6.74
C SER A 91 -8.05 -2.15 -6.05
N THR A 92 -7.21 -1.20 -5.62
CA THR A 92 -7.66 0.11 -5.13
C THR A 92 -6.64 1.21 -5.42
N GLY A 93 -7.12 2.42 -5.70
CA GLY A 93 -6.29 3.62 -5.80
C GLY A 93 -6.21 4.43 -4.50
N ASP A 94 -7.11 4.15 -3.55
CA ASP A 94 -7.26 4.92 -2.31
C ASP A 94 -6.87 4.09 -1.09
N GLY A 95 -7.83 3.45 -0.44
CA GLY A 95 -7.59 2.64 0.73
C GLY A 95 -8.80 1.77 1.06
N ILE A 96 -8.60 0.81 1.95
CA ILE A 96 -9.66 -0.07 2.45
C ILE A 96 -9.65 -0.02 3.96
N TYR A 97 -10.76 0.43 4.55
CA TYR A 97 -10.91 0.59 5.99
C TYR A 97 -10.92 -0.74 6.77
N SER A 98 -11.46 -1.80 6.15
CA SER A 98 -11.47 -3.16 6.70
C SER A 98 -11.50 -4.18 5.57
N LEU A 99 -10.54 -5.10 5.55
CA LEU A 99 -10.47 -6.22 4.60
C LEU A 99 -11.37 -7.40 5.00
N GLN A 100 -11.91 -7.40 6.23
CA GLN A 100 -12.80 -8.48 6.69
C GLN A 100 -14.08 -8.55 5.86
N SER A 101 -14.64 -7.41 5.46
CA SER A 101 -15.88 -7.37 4.66
C SER A 101 -15.72 -8.02 3.28
N GLY A 102 -14.50 -8.03 2.73
CA GLY A 102 -14.18 -8.68 1.46
C GLY A 102 -13.68 -10.12 1.59
N GLY A 103 -13.47 -10.63 2.81
CA GLY A 103 -12.88 -11.97 3.02
C GLY A 103 -11.39 -12.08 2.63
N TRP A 104 -10.69 -10.94 2.52
CA TRP A 104 -9.29 -10.82 2.12
C TRP A 104 -8.33 -10.55 3.28
N TRP A 105 -8.86 -10.47 4.50
CA TRP A 105 -8.05 -10.27 5.70
C TRP A 105 -6.97 -11.36 5.80
N ALA A 106 -5.75 -10.97 6.17
CA ALA A 106 -4.62 -11.88 6.36
C ALA A 106 -4.17 -12.71 5.13
N LYS A 107 -4.58 -12.34 3.91
CA LYS A 107 -4.22 -13.05 2.66
C LYS A 107 -3.27 -12.27 1.76
N ILE A 108 -2.79 -11.11 2.18
CA ILE A 108 -1.99 -10.27 1.29
C ILE A 108 -0.52 -10.68 1.42
N HIS A 109 0.06 -11.10 0.30
CA HIS A 109 1.43 -11.56 0.15
C HIS A 109 2.21 -10.80 -0.92
N GLY A 110 1.51 -10.21 -1.90
CA GLY A 110 2.11 -9.42 -2.99
C GLY A 110 1.35 -8.13 -3.26
N VAL A 111 2.06 -7.10 -3.71
CA VAL A 111 1.50 -5.81 -4.14
C VAL A 111 2.14 -5.36 -5.44
N LYS A 112 1.32 -4.92 -6.41
CA LYS A 112 1.78 -4.35 -7.68
C LYS A 112 0.97 -3.10 -8.00
N CYS A 113 1.65 -2.01 -8.35
CA CYS A 113 0.98 -0.74 -8.63
C CYS A 113 1.33 -0.18 -10.00
N TRP A 114 0.41 0.58 -10.58
CA TRP A 114 0.61 1.30 -11.84
C TRP A 114 -0.22 2.57 -11.88
N VAL A 115 0.11 3.46 -12.81
CA VAL A 115 -0.74 4.63 -13.12
C VAL A 115 -1.80 4.19 -14.13
N GLY A 116 -3.07 4.25 -13.73
CA GLY A 116 -4.21 3.97 -14.60
C GLY A 116 -4.36 5.00 -15.72
N ASP A 117 -5.01 4.60 -16.81
CA ASP A 117 -5.22 5.43 -18.00
C ASP A 117 -6.18 6.62 -17.77
#